data_AF-A0A7K4MX58-F1
#
_entry.id   AF-A0A7K4MX58-F1
#
_cell.length_a   1.000
_cell.length_b   1.000
_cell.length_c   1.000
_cell.angle_alpha   90.00
_cell.angle_beta   90.00
_cell.angle_gamma   90.00
#
_symmetry.space_group_name_H-M   'P 1'
#
loop_
_entity.id
_entity.type
_entity.pdbx_description
1 polymer ?
#
loop_
_entity_poly.entity_id
_entity_poly.type
_entity_poly.pdbx_seq_one_letter_code
_entity_poly.pdbx_strand_id
1 'polypeptide(L)'
;MKITIDQINERSVPYQLFLDSIKSEETLRKYKKDLQSFLKIVPVKLYKDHLGKAPRNKEPSTLANIFVKLSKKDPELAANVIATFIKNEKKVVDAGKLSANTLPNHIKPIKVLLDANRIPVHWKSLNKLLPRRETSSNDRAYTKTELQKMMQVAPDITDKLIIQLFSSGGFRLDSWNYFTWKDYIPFKNKDGSYRGGSLLVYRGDPESYWTFVTPEASSTLELYREKWKADIGAYPKPDDPLIRAVKYPVIHRLNSKGVRKRVEKIVTEIGLRPPLPPGKNRHEVQLDHGFRKYFNTMMRRAKVNFLDKEDMMGHKVGLERHYERYQEEDFERFPEYQKAIPFLTISNEELLRLENQQKQEEINQLETKNHEIDDLRKRIEELEYGPEKRNLVFLKGIDNPDMSAVEKILRPLVHLVIEKKYSEEEKREMFKKMSEAKKTGKALKLAELLPSKF
;
A
#
# COMPACT_ATOMS: atom_id res chain seq x y z
N MET A 1 24.78 -8.55 -39.36
CA MET A 1 24.44 -7.13 -39.65
C MET A 1 25.71 -6.41 -40.08
N LYS A 2 25.75 -5.75 -41.25
CA LYS A 2 26.85 -4.85 -41.64
C LYS A 2 26.43 -3.42 -41.33
N ILE A 3 27.26 -2.68 -40.61
CA ILE A 3 27.05 -1.25 -40.32
C ILE A 3 27.39 -0.45 -41.58
N THR A 4 26.51 0.45 -42.01
CA THR A 4 26.72 1.29 -43.20
C THR A 4 27.27 2.68 -42.83
N ILE A 5 27.93 3.35 -43.78
CA ILE A 5 28.41 4.74 -43.60
C ILE A 5 27.25 5.70 -43.35
N ASP A 6 26.10 5.47 -43.99
CA ASP A 6 24.88 6.27 -43.76
C ASP A 6 24.38 6.12 -42.32
N GLN A 7 24.42 4.90 -41.75
CA GLN A 7 24.08 4.66 -40.33
C GLN A 7 25.08 5.33 -39.36
N ILE A 8 26.34 5.46 -39.75
CA ILE A 8 27.36 6.18 -38.97
C ILE A 8 27.09 7.71 -39.04
N ASN A 9 26.69 8.21 -40.21
CA ASN A 9 26.42 9.62 -40.45
C ASN A 9 25.05 10.08 -39.93
N GLU A 10 24.05 9.21 -39.79
CA GLU A 10 22.80 9.53 -39.06
C GLU A 10 23.07 9.95 -37.62
N ARG A 11 24.08 9.35 -36.99
CA ARG A 11 24.61 9.71 -35.67
C ARG A 11 25.36 11.06 -35.63
N SER A 12 25.37 11.82 -36.72
CA SER A 12 25.99 13.15 -36.79
C SER A 12 24.99 14.31 -36.66
N VAL A 13 23.68 14.06 -36.80
CA VAL A 13 22.66 15.12 -36.76
C VAL A 13 22.32 15.46 -35.30
N PRO A 14 22.61 16.69 -34.83
CA PRO A 14 22.46 17.04 -33.42
C PRO A 14 21.08 16.82 -32.81
N TYR A 15 20.02 17.15 -33.55
CA TYR A 15 18.65 16.95 -33.09
C TYR A 15 18.31 15.46 -33.01
N GLN A 16 18.77 14.63 -33.94
CA GLN A 16 18.52 13.18 -33.92
C GLN A 16 19.20 12.53 -32.72
N LEU A 17 20.45 12.91 -32.41
CA LEU A 17 21.14 12.47 -31.18
C LEU A 17 20.34 12.78 -29.90
N PHE A 18 19.68 13.94 -29.85
CA PHE A 18 18.79 14.29 -28.75
C PHE A 18 17.56 13.38 -28.70
N LEU A 19 16.92 13.09 -29.84
CA LEU A 19 15.77 12.19 -29.92
C LEU A 19 16.13 10.78 -29.46
N ASP A 20 17.24 10.23 -29.97
CA ASP A 20 17.71 8.88 -29.70
C ASP A 20 18.15 8.69 -28.24
N SER A 21 18.56 9.77 -27.57
CA SER A 21 18.97 9.73 -26.16
C SER A 21 17.80 9.55 -25.18
N ILE A 22 16.56 9.73 -25.63
CA ILE A 22 15.37 9.71 -24.76
C ILE A 22 14.54 8.45 -25.03
N LYS A 23 14.51 7.54 -24.05
CA LYS A 23 13.82 6.26 -24.17
C LYS A 23 12.29 6.34 -24.02
N SER A 24 11.81 7.21 -23.13
CA SER A 24 10.37 7.33 -22.81
C SER A 24 9.67 8.25 -23.81
N GLU A 25 8.63 7.75 -24.47
CA GLU A 25 7.82 8.53 -25.43
C GLU A 25 7.21 9.80 -24.81
N GLU A 26 6.69 9.70 -23.57
CA GLU A 26 6.10 10.84 -22.88
C GLU A 26 7.17 11.89 -22.51
N THR A 27 8.36 11.44 -22.10
CA THR A 27 9.50 12.33 -21.87
C THR A 27 9.91 13.01 -23.17
N LEU A 28 9.98 12.25 -24.27
CA LEU A 28 10.32 12.76 -25.60
C LEU A 28 9.33 13.82 -26.06
N ARG A 29 8.02 13.56 -25.93
CA ARG A 29 6.94 14.49 -26.28
C ARG A 29 7.09 15.82 -25.53
N LYS A 30 7.31 15.75 -24.21
CA LYS A 30 7.49 16.94 -23.37
C LYS A 30 8.78 17.70 -23.70
N TYR A 31 9.90 16.97 -23.80
CA TYR A 31 11.21 17.56 -24.04
C TYR A 31 11.30 18.22 -25.41
N LYS A 32 10.65 17.65 -26.45
CA LYS A 32 10.51 18.31 -27.76
C LYS A 32 9.85 19.68 -27.65
N LYS A 33 8.72 19.77 -26.93
CA LYS A 33 7.96 21.02 -26.74
C LYS A 33 8.79 22.06 -25.98
N ASP A 34 9.37 21.67 -24.86
CA ASP A 34 10.11 22.57 -23.98
C ASP A 34 11.41 23.05 -24.67
N LEU A 35 12.12 22.16 -25.38
CA LEU A 35 13.29 22.52 -26.17
C LEU A 35 12.94 23.50 -27.29
N GLN A 36 11.85 23.26 -28.01
CA GLN A 36 11.41 24.13 -29.10
C GLN A 36 11.09 25.54 -28.58
N SER A 37 10.46 25.66 -27.41
CA SER A 37 10.18 26.95 -26.77
C SER A 37 11.46 27.74 -26.49
N PHE A 38 12.48 27.09 -25.92
CA PHE A 38 13.79 27.69 -25.70
C PHE A 38 14.46 28.13 -27.02
N LEU A 39 14.56 27.22 -27.99
CA LEU A 39 15.26 27.47 -29.25
C LEU A 39 14.65 28.62 -30.06
N LYS A 40 13.33 28.84 -29.97
CA LYS A 40 12.63 29.94 -30.64
C LYS A 40 12.95 31.32 -30.04
N ILE A 41 13.37 31.39 -28.78
CA ILE A 41 13.68 32.64 -28.07
C ILE A 41 15.11 33.11 -28.38
N VAL A 42 16.00 32.22 -28.80
CA VAL A 42 17.40 32.57 -29.11
C VAL A 42 17.43 33.54 -30.32
N PRO A 43 18.02 34.75 -30.18
CA PRO A 43 18.00 35.74 -31.24
C PRO A 43 18.70 35.28 -32.53
N VAL A 44 18.04 35.45 -33.68
CA VAL A 44 18.61 35.09 -34.99
C VAL A 44 19.92 35.83 -35.29
N LYS A 45 20.00 37.10 -34.85
CA LYS A 45 21.20 37.94 -34.97
C LYS A 45 22.44 37.26 -34.36
N LEU A 46 22.27 36.57 -33.23
CA LEU A 46 23.35 35.86 -32.55
C LEU A 46 24.02 34.82 -33.46
N TYR A 47 23.21 34.04 -34.19
CA TYR A 47 23.70 33.04 -35.13
C TYR A 47 24.40 33.69 -36.33
N LYS A 48 23.85 34.80 -36.86
CA LYS A 48 24.44 35.52 -37.98
C LYS A 48 25.83 36.07 -37.61
N ASP A 49 25.95 36.69 -36.43
CA ASP A 49 27.16 37.35 -35.99
C ASP A 49 28.29 36.33 -35.67
N HIS A 50 27.95 35.18 -35.08
CA HIS A 50 28.95 34.21 -34.63
C HIS A 50 29.21 33.06 -35.61
N LEU A 51 28.25 32.71 -36.46
CA LEU A 51 28.37 31.60 -37.42
C LEU A 51 28.32 32.04 -38.89
N GLY A 52 28.05 33.33 -39.16
CA GLY A 52 27.84 33.85 -40.52
C GLY A 52 26.59 33.30 -41.20
N LYS A 53 25.74 32.55 -40.48
CA LYS A 53 24.59 31.82 -41.03
C LYS A 53 23.39 31.96 -40.09
N ALA A 54 22.22 32.23 -40.66
CA ALA A 54 20.94 32.22 -39.95
C ALA A 54 20.24 30.86 -40.10
N PRO A 55 19.35 30.47 -39.17
CA PRO A 55 18.52 29.30 -39.35
C PRO A 55 17.61 29.47 -40.57
N ARG A 56 17.55 28.43 -41.43
CA ARG A 56 16.78 28.46 -42.68
C ARG A 56 15.26 28.53 -42.44
N ASN A 57 14.79 27.97 -41.33
CA ASN A 57 13.40 27.96 -40.91
C ASN A 57 13.32 27.84 -39.37
N LYS A 58 12.11 27.91 -38.82
CA LYS A 58 11.85 27.78 -37.37
C LYS A 58 11.56 26.33 -36.94
N GLU A 59 11.93 25.35 -37.76
CA GLU A 59 11.74 23.94 -37.42
C GLU A 59 12.67 23.52 -36.27
N PRO A 60 12.20 22.66 -35.34
CA PRO A 60 12.99 22.23 -34.18
C PRO A 60 14.36 21.68 -34.55
N SER A 61 14.43 20.84 -35.60
CA SER A 61 15.69 20.25 -36.06
C SER A 61 16.69 21.31 -36.53
N THR A 62 16.24 22.27 -37.35
CA THR A 62 17.09 23.37 -37.84
C THR A 62 17.63 24.22 -36.70
N LEU A 63 16.75 24.60 -35.76
CA LEU A 63 17.13 25.44 -34.62
C LEU A 63 18.06 24.70 -33.65
N ALA A 64 17.82 23.42 -33.39
CA ALA A 64 18.68 22.61 -32.52
C ALA A 64 20.07 22.44 -33.15
N ASN A 65 20.12 22.14 -34.45
CA ASN A 65 21.38 21.94 -35.17
C ASN A 65 22.24 23.22 -35.21
N ILE A 66 21.63 24.39 -35.45
CA ILE A 66 22.38 25.66 -35.45
C ILE A 66 22.82 26.07 -34.04
N PHE A 67 21.98 25.83 -33.02
CA PHE A 67 22.32 26.10 -31.63
C PHE A 67 23.48 25.22 -31.14
N VAL A 68 23.50 23.94 -31.52
CA VAL A 68 24.63 23.03 -31.23
C VAL A 68 25.90 23.48 -31.93
N LYS A 69 25.82 23.95 -33.19
CA LYS A 69 26.98 24.53 -33.89
C LYS A 69 27.54 25.77 -33.19
N LEU A 70 26.65 26.67 -32.74
CA LEU A 70 27.05 27.83 -31.93
C LEU A 70 27.76 27.39 -30.66
N SER A 71 27.16 26.43 -29.95
CA SER A 71 27.65 25.94 -28.66
C SER A 71 28.98 25.18 -28.76
N LYS A 72 29.27 24.53 -29.89
CA LYS A 72 30.58 23.93 -30.15
C LYS A 72 31.66 24.97 -30.44
N LYS A 73 31.30 26.07 -31.11
CA LYS A 73 32.23 27.16 -31.43
C LYS A 73 32.53 28.00 -30.19
N ASP A 74 31.51 28.31 -29.39
CA ASP A 74 31.62 29.15 -28.21
C ASP A 74 30.72 28.60 -27.08
N PRO A 75 31.26 27.70 -26.24
CA PRO A 75 30.52 27.13 -25.11
C PRO A 75 30.12 28.18 -24.06
N GLU A 76 30.93 29.22 -23.88
CA GLU A 76 30.67 30.27 -22.89
C GLU A 76 29.50 31.15 -23.33
N LEU A 77 29.42 31.49 -24.62
CA LEU A 77 28.28 32.17 -25.18
C LEU A 77 26.99 31.33 -25.05
N ALA A 78 27.06 30.03 -25.31
CA ALA A 78 25.92 29.14 -25.10
C ALA A 78 25.48 29.11 -23.64
N ALA A 79 26.41 29.07 -22.68
CA ALA A 79 26.12 29.16 -21.26
C ALA A 79 25.45 30.50 -20.90
N ASN A 80 25.90 31.61 -21.48
CA ASN A 80 25.31 32.94 -21.30
C ASN A 80 23.88 33.05 -21.87
N VAL A 81 23.61 32.43 -23.02
CA VAL A 81 22.25 32.32 -23.57
C VAL A 81 21.34 31.56 -22.62
N ILE A 82 21.81 30.42 -22.08
CA ILE A 82 21.04 29.60 -21.13
C ILE A 82 20.82 30.36 -19.82
N ALA A 83 21.84 31.04 -19.30
CA ALA A 83 21.74 31.87 -18.10
C ALA A 83 20.70 32.98 -18.28
N THR A 84 20.68 33.62 -19.45
CA THR A 84 19.70 34.66 -19.79
C THR A 84 18.28 34.09 -19.87
N PHE A 85 18.13 32.90 -20.47
CA PHE A 85 16.85 32.18 -20.48
C PHE A 85 16.36 31.87 -19.06
N ILE A 86 17.22 31.33 -18.19
CA ILE A 86 16.88 31.05 -16.78
C ILE A 86 16.45 32.33 -16.06
N LYS A 87 17.16 33.46 -16.24
CA LYS A 87 16.80 34.75 -15.65
C LYS A 87 15.44 35.25 -16.13
N ASN A 88 15.12 35.08 -17.41
CA ASN A 88 13.83 35.48 -17.97
C ASN A 88 12.69 34.60 -17.44
N GLU A 89 12.85 33.28 -17.43
CA GLU A 89 11.89 32.36 -16.83
C GLU A 89 11.71 32.63 -15.33
N LYS A 90 12.77 33.01 -14.62
CA LYS A 90 12.70 33.40 -13.21
C LYS A 90 11.80 34.64 -13.01
N LYS A 91 11.87 35.65 -13.89
CA LYS A 91 10.95 36.79 -13.84
C LYS A 91 9.48 36.36 -14.00
N VAL A 92 9.21 35.33 -14.80
CA VAL A 92 7.87 34.76 -14.97
C VAL A 92 7.42 34.03 -13.69
N VAL A 93 8.35 33.37 -13.00
CA VAL A 93 8.11 32.79 -11.66
C VAL A 93 7.81 33.87 -10.63
N ASP A 94 8.64 34.92 -10.58
CA ASP A 94 8.48 36.05 -9.65
C ASP A 94 7.15 36.79 -9.90
N ALA A 95 6.68 36.82 -11.15
CA ALA A 95 5.36 37.35 -11.52
C ALA A 95 4.18 36.40 -11.23
N GLY A 96 4.42 35.24 -10.60
CA GLY A 96 3.38 34.25 -10.24
C GLY A 96 2.78 33.49 -11.43
N LYS A 97 3.34 33.63 -12.63
CA LYS A 97 2.83 33.00 -13.86
C LYS A 97 3.40 31.59 -14.09
N LEU A 98 4.47 31.23 -13.39
CA LEU A 98 5.11 29.92 -13.46
C LEU A 98 5.51 29.44 -12.05
N SER A 99 5.34 28.16 -11.74
CA SER A 99 5.85 27.61 -10.47
C SER A 99 7.38 27.48 -10.51
N ALA A 100 8.03 27.83 -9.39
CA ALA A 100 9.46 27.62 -9.20
C ALA A 100 9.91 26.17 -9.45
N ASN A 101 9.03 25.19 -9.19
CA ASN A 101 9.29 23.76 -9.41
C ASN A 101 9.18 23.35 -10.89
N THR A 102 8.52 24.15 -11.73
CA THR A 102 8.38 23.87 -13.17
C THR A 102 9.61 24.28 -13.96
N LEU A 103 10.21 25.44 -13.63
CA LEU A 103 11.33 26.03 -14.37
C LEU A 103 12.51 25.05 -14.59
N PRO A 104 12.97 24.26 -13.59
CA PRO A 104 14.03 23.27 -13.83
C PRO A 104 13.69 22.26 -14.93
N ASN A 105 12.42 21.96 -15.16
CA ASN A 105 12.00 21.04 -16.23
C ASN A 105 12.15 21.66 -17.62
N HIS A 106 12.08 22.99 -17.77
CA HIS A 106 12.37 23.67 -19.04
C HIS A 106 13.87 23.61 -19.39
N ILE A 107 14.75 23.46 -18.40
CA ILE A 107 16.21 23.38 -18.58
C ILE A 107 16.68 21.96 -18.93
N LYS A 108 16.04 20.93 -18.38
CA LYS A 108 16.37 19.51 -18.64
C LYS A 108 16.55 19.17 -20.13
N PRO A 109 15.63 19.54 -21.06
CA PRO A 109 15.80 19.19 -22.46
C PRO A 109 16.99 19.90 -23.12
N ILE A 110 17.32 21.12 -22.70
CA ILE A 110 18.52 21.84 -23.16
C ILE A 110 19.77 21.06 -22.73
N LYS A 111 19.79 20.62 -21.47
CA LYS A 111 20.87 19.78 -20.94
C LYS A 111 21.02 18.49 -21.74
N VAL A 112 19.94 17.76 -21.99
CA VAL A 112 19.98 16.53 -22.79
C VAL A 112 20.48 16.80 -24.22
N LEU A 113 20.07 17.89 -24.86
CA LEU A 113 20.57 18.26 -26.19
C LEU A 113 22.09 18.46 -26.18
N LEU A 114 22.63 19.21 -25.22
CA LEU A 114 24.05 19.50 -25.13
C LEU A 114 24.87 18.28 -24.73
N ASP A 115 24.39 17.49 -23.76
CA ASP A 115 25.04 16.27 -23.30
C ASP A 115 25.10 15.22 -24.42
N ALA A 116 23.98 15.00 -25.15
CA ALA A 116 23.93 14.09 -26.31
C ALA A 116 24.88 14.51 -27.44
N ASN A 117 25.18 15.81 -27.53
CA ASN A 117 26.09 16.41 -28.51
C ASN A 117 27.51 16.65 -27.97
N ARG A 118 27.82 16.16 -26.76
CA ARG A 118 29.14 16.25 -26.10
C ARG A 118 29.64 17.69 -25.91
N ILE A 119 28.74 18.62 -25.63
CA ILE A 119 29.11 20.02 -25.38
C ILE A 119 29.27 20.23 -23.85
N PRO A 120 30.47 20.58 -23.37
CA PRO A 120 30.70 20.80 -21.95
C PRO A 120 30.04 22.11 -21.49
N VAL A 121 29.18 22.03 -20.47
CA VAL A 121 28.59 23.20 -19.80
C VAL A 121 28.70 23.02 -18.29
N HIS A 122 29.14 24.05 -17.58
CA HIS A 122 29.22 24.04 -16.12
C HIS A 122 27.82 24.23 -15.49
N TRP A 123 27.02 23.17 -15.46
CA TRP A 123 25.63 23.20 -14.97
C TRP A 123 25.48 23.70 -13.52
N LYS A 124 26.51 23.52 -12.68
CA LYS A 124 26.47 23.93 -11.27
C LYS A 124 26.34 25.46 -11.12
N SER A 125 26.93 26.26 -12.01
CA SER A 125 26.76 27.72 -11.98
C SER A 125 25.37 28.13 -12.46
N LEU A 126 24.86 27.51 -13.54
CA LEU A 126 23.52 27.77 -14.07
C LEU A 126 22.43 27.41 -13.05
N ASN A 127 22.58 26.31 -12.33
CA ASN A 127 21.62 25.89 -11.31
C ASN A 127 21.49 26.89 -10.15
N LYS A 128 22.53 27.66 -9.84
CA LYS A 128 22.46 28.73 -8.82
C LYS A 128 21.56 29.89 -9.22
N LEU A 129 21.25 30.03 -10.51
CA LEU A 129 20.33 31.06 -11.03
C LEU A 129 18.86 30.67 -10.87
N LEU A 130 18.56 29.39 -10.62
CA LEU A 130 17.20 28.90 -10.45
C LEU A 130 16.56 29.50 -9.19
N PRO A 131 15.24 29.76 -9.19
CA PRO A 131 14.54 30.19 -7.99
C PRO A 131 14.62 29.12 -6.90
N ARG A 132 14.53 29.55 -5.63
CA ARG A 132 14.38 28.63 -4.50
C ARG A 132 13.12 27.81 -4.74
N ARG A 133 13.23 26.49 -4.61
CA ARG A 133 12.07 25.61 -4.72
C ARG A 133 11.15 25.86 -3.54
N GLU A 134 9.88 26.10 -3.83
CA GLU A 134 8.83 26.11 -2.82
C GLU A 134 8.70 24.70 -2.23
N THR A 135 8.61 24.62 -0.91
CA THR A 135 8.22 23.39 -0.20
C THR A 135 6.78 23.02 -0.56
N SER A 136 6.49 21.72 -0.44
CA SER A 136 5.28 20.99 -0.87
C SER A 136 3.98 21.80 -1.03
N SER A 137 3.20 21.47 -2.06
CA SER A 137 1.83 21.96 -2.18
C SER A 137 1.02 21.65 -0.92
N ASN A 138 0.16 22.59 -0.52
CA ASN A 138 -0.79 22.44 0.60
C ASN A 138 -1.96 21.48 0.25
N ASP A 139 -1.70 20.41 -0.50
CA ASP A 139 -2.73 19.49 -0.95
C ASP A 139 -2.87 18.29 -0.01
N ARG A 140 -4.12 17.91 0.30
CA ARG A 140 -4.43 16.86 1.30
C ARG A 140 -4.95 15.57 0.66
N ALA A 141 -5.05 14.53 1.49
CA ALA A 141 -5.75 13.29 1.17
C ALA A 141 -7.28 13.49 1.18
N TYR A 142 -8.01 12.61 0.49
CA TYR A 142 -9.44 12.44 0.77
C TYR A 142 -9.63 12.00 2.22
N THR A 143 -10.75 12.39 2.83
CA THR A 143 -11.19 11.85 4.12
C THR A 143 -12.09 10.64 3.90
N LYS A 144 -12.22 9.79 4.93
CA LYS A 144 -13.14 8.64 4.88
C LYS A 144 -14.58 9.06 4.61
N THR A 145 -15.03 10.16 5.22
CA THR A 145 -16.38 10.71 4.99
C THR A 145 -16.56 11.19 3.54
N GLU A 146 -15.54 11.79 2.93
CA GLU A 146 -15.60 12.15 1.51
C GLU A 146 -15.69 10.90 0.63
N LEU A 147 -14.89 9.86 0.91
CA LEU A 147 -14.96 8.58 0.19
C LEU A 147 -16.35 7.93 0.33
N GLN A 148 -16.94 7.95 1.53
CA GLN A 148 -18.30 7.46 1.75
C GLN A 148 -19.33 8.24 0.93
N LYS A 149 -19.23 9.58 0.87
CA LYS A 149 -20.07 10.40 -0.01
C LYS A 149 -19.87 10.06 -1.49
N MET A 150 -18.63 9.82 -1.92
CA MET A 150 -18.36 9.37 -3.29
C MET A 150 -19.04 8.04 -3.59
N MET A 151 -19.00 7.08 -2.65
CA MET A 151 -19.67 5.78 -2.80
C MET A 151 -21.20 5.91 -2.89
N GLN A 152 -21.78 6.90 -2.19
CA GLN A 152 -23.23 7.17 -2.23
C GLN A 152 -23.69 7.76 -3.57
N VAL A 153 -22.93 8.71 -4.13
CA VAL A 153 -23.27 9.34 -5.42
C VAL A 153 -22.74 8.59 -6.64
N ALA A 154 -21.90 7.56 -6.44
CA ALA A 154 -21.31 6.77 -7.51
C ALA A 154 -22.41 6.20 -8.44
N PRO A 155 -22.43 6.57 -9.74
CA PRO A 155 -23.53 6.23 -10.64
C PRO A 155 -23.68 4.73 -10.88
N ASP A 156 -22.58 4.00 -10.98
CA ASP A 156 -22.60 2.57 -11.26
C ASP A 156 -21.50 1.80 -10.50
N ILE A 157 -21.60 0.47 -10.49
CA ILE A 157 -20.67 -0.42 -9.78
C ILE A 157 -19.20 -0.25 -10.22
N THR A 158 -18.94 0.16 -11.47
CA THR A 158 -17.60 0.46 -11.98
C THR A 158 -16.99 1.63 -11.23
N ASP A 159 -17.79 2.67 -10.94
CA ASP A 159 -17.33 3.84 -10.22
C ASP A 159 -17.00 3.52 -8.76
N LYS A 160 -17.87 2.71 -8.11
CA LYS A 160 -17.64 2.17 -6.76
C LYS A 160 -16.35 1.35 -6.71
N LEU A 161 -16.16 0.46 -7.69
CA LEU A 161 -14.95 -0.34 -7.82
C LEU A 161 -13.69 0.53 -8.01
N ILE A 162 -13.76 1.55 -8.87
CA ILE A 162 -12.64 2.50 -9.09
C ILE A 162 -12.26 3.19 -7.77
N ILE A 163 -13.24 3.69 -7.01
CA ILE A 163 -13.03 4.38 -5.73
C ILE A 163 -12.33 3.44 -4.74
N GLN A 164 -12.86 2.22 -4.57
CA GLN A 164 -12.33 1.24 -3.63
C GLN A 164 -10.96 0.71 -4.02
N LEU A 165 -10.71 0.41 -5.30
CA LEU A 165 -9.39 -0.04 -5.75
C LEU A 165 -8.33 1.05 -5.58
N PHE A 166 -8.68 2.32 -5.87
CA PHE A 166 -7.75 3.43 -5.62
C PHE A 166 -7.47 3.65 -4.13
N SER A 167 -8.52 3.64 -3.29
CA SER A 167 -8.38 3.91 -1.86
C SER A 167 -7.63 2.79 -1.14
N SER A 168 -7.85 1.53 -1.54
CA SER A 168 -7.27 0.34 -0.89
C SER A 168 -5.95 -0.12 -1.49
N GLY A 169 -5.70 0.13 -2.79
CA GLY A 169 -4.49 -0.34 -3.49
C GLY A 169 -3.41 0.71 -3.70
N GLY A 170 -3.74 2.00 -3.51
CA GLY A 170 -2.73 3.07 -3.47
C GLY A 170 -1.90 3.26 -4.74
N PHE A 171 -2.26 2.67 -5.87
CA PHE A 171 -1.51 2.73 -7.13
C PHE A 171 -1.74 4.06 -7.89
N ARG A 172 -0.94 4.30 -8.93
CA ARG A 172 -1.00 5.55 -9.72
C ARG A 172 -2.11 5.48 -10.78
N LEU A 173 -2.64 6.64 -11.19
CA LEU A 173 -3.71 6.75 -12.20
C LEU A 173 -3.42 5.99 -13.50
N ASP A 174 -2.18 6.02 -13.98
CA ASP A 174 -1.85 5.37 -15.26
C ASP A 174 -1.81 3.84 -15.19
N SER A 175 -1.85 3.25 -13.99
CA SER A 175 -1.97 1.80 -13.80
C SER A 175 -3.22 1.21 -14.48
N TRP A 176 -4.31 1.99 -14.56
CA TRP A 176 -5.54 1.61 -15.27
C TRP A 176 -5.34 1.32 -16.76
N ASN A 177 -4.26 1.83 -17.36
CA ASN A 177 -3.93 1.53 -18.76
C ASN A 177 -3.46 0.08 -18.96
N TYR A 178 -3.11 -0.63 -17.88
CA TYR A 178 -2.46 -1.94 -17.95
C TYR A 178 -3.31 -3.06 -17.35
N PHE A 179 -4.05 -2.82 -16.26
CA PHE A 179 -4.76 -3.88 -15.53
C PHE A 179 -5.64 -4.79 -16.39
N THR A 180 -5.44 -6.08 -16.24
CA THR A 180 -6.20 -7.18 -16.83
C THR A 180 -6.74 -8.08 -15.72
N TRP A 181 -7.66 -8.98 -16.04
CA TRP A 181 -8.24 -9.87 -15.03
C TRP A 181 -7.21 -10.81 -14.39
N LYS A 182 -6.16 -11.21 -15.12
CA LYS A 182 -5.03 -11.98 -14.56
C LYS A 182 -4.14 -11.21 -13.59
N ASP A 183 -4.26 -9.89 -13.53
CA ASP A 183 -3.48 -9.07 -12.58
C ASP A 183 -4.02 -9.14 -11.16
N TYR A 184 -5.28 -9.55 -11.00
CA TYR A 184 -5.91 -9.68 -9.70
C TYR A 184 -5.90 -11.14 -9.23
N ILE A 185 -5.37 -11.39 -8.04
CA ILE A 185 -5.39 -12.71 -7.41
C ILE A 185 -6.20 -12.61 -6.12
N PRO A 186 -7.35 -13.28 -6.02
CA PRO A 186 -8.21 -13.22 -4.85
C PRO A 186 -7.61 -14.01 -3.68
N PHE A 187 -7.70 -13.46 -2.48
CA PHE A 187 -7.42 -14.18 -1.25
C PHE A 187 -8.73 -14.50 -0.54
N LYS A 188 -9.02 -15.79 -0.36
CA LYS A 188 -10.25 -16.28 0.26
C LYS A 188 -9.98 -16.98 1.59
N ASN A 189 -10.95 -16.89 2.49
CA ASN A 189 -11.03 -17.68 3.70
C ASN A 189 -11.56 -19.10 3.37
N LYS A 190 -11.53 -20.00 4.35
CA LYS A 190 -12.02 -21.38 4.18
C LYS A 190 -13.52 -21.44 3.83
N ASP A 191 -14.30 -20.46 4.28
CA ASP A 191 -15.73 -20.32 4.00
C ASP A 191 -16.02 -19.68 2.62
N GLY A 192 -14.99 -19.36 1.83
CA GLY A 192 -15.11 -18.73 0.52
C GLY A 192 -15.26 -17.20 0.57
N SER A 193 -15.35 -16.58 1.74
CA SER A 193 -15.37 -15.12 1.89
C SER A 193 -14.02 -14.49 1.54
N TYR A 194 -14.02 -13.23 1.11
CA TYR A 194 -12.79 -12.52 0.79
C TYR A 194 -12.05 -12.07 2.06
N ARG A 195 -10.77 -12.43 2.16
CA ARG A 195 -9.82 -11.81 3.10
C ARG A 195 -9.09 -10.62 2.48
N GLY A 196 -9.12 -10.51 1.15
CA GLY A 196 -8.55 -9.43 0.35
C GLY A 196 -8.15 -9.95 -1.03
N GLY A 197 -7.22 -9.29 -1.68
CA GLY A 197 -6.57 -9.80 -2.90
C GLY A 197 -5.32 -9.02 -3.24
N SER A 198 -4.48 -9.57 -4.11
CA SER A 198 -3.34 -8.86 -4.68
C SER A 198 -3.65 -8.32 -6.07
N LEU A 199 -2.95 -7.27 -6.46
CA LEU A 199 -3.06 -6.63 -7.75
C LEU A 199 -1.67 -6.30 -8.30
N LEU A 200 -1.31 -6.88 -9.44
CA LEU A 200 -0.03 -6.62 -10.11
C LEU A 200 -0.10 -5.31 -10.89
N VAL A 201 0.69 -4.33 -10.48
CA VAL A 201 0.79 -3.05 -11.16
C VAL A 201 1.91 -3.11 -12.21
N TYR A 202 1.62 -2.63 -13.42
CA TYR A 202 2.55 -2.58 -14.56
C TYR A 202 3.14 -3.93 -14.98
N ARG A 203 2.31 -4.98 -15.13
CA ARG A 203 2.78 -6.30 -15.60
C ARG A 203 3.68 -6.17 -16.84
N GLY A 204 4.85 -6.80 -16.77
CA GLY A 204 5.83 -6.83 -17.87
C GLY A 204 6.75 -5.61 -17.93
N ASP A 205 6.60 -4.63 -17.04
CA ASP A 205 7.50 -3.49 -16.91
C ASP A 205 8.54 -3.73 -15.79
N PRO A 206 9.81 -3.29 -15.93
CA PRO A 206 10.80 -3.34 -14.85
C PRO A 206 10.42 -2.56 -13.58
N GLU A 207 9.43 -1.68 -13.66
CA GLU A 207 8.83 -0.99 -12.53
C GLU A 207 7.57 -1.68 -11.98
N SER A 208 7.29 -2.94 -12.38
CA SER A 208 6.18 -3.72 -11.84
C SER A 208 6.30 -3.95 -10.33
N TYR A 209 5.18 -3.96 -9.63
CA TYR A 209 5.13 -4.24 -8.20
C TYR A 209 3.74 -4.77 -7.80
N TRP A 210 3.68 -5.51 -6.69
CA TRP A 210 2.42 -5.97 -6.13
C TRP A 210 1.88 -4.95 -5.13
N THR A 211 0.56 -4.75 -5.17
CA THR A 211 -0.19 -4.11 -4.08
C THR A 211 -1.34 -5.02 -3.68
N PHE A 212 -2.07 -4.65 -2.63
CA PHE A 212 -3.20 -5.40 -2.13
C PHE A 212 -4.45 -4.54 -2.06
N VAL A 213 -5.60 -5.20 -2.03
CA VAL A 213 -6.92 -4.57 -1.94
C VAL A 213 -7.73 -5.21 -0.81
N THR A 214 -8.65 -4.44 -0.24
CA THR A 214 -9.46 -4.87 0.89
C THR A 214 -10.47 -5.97 0.49
N PRO A 215 -11.00 -6.72 1.47
CA PRO A 215 -12.19 -7.57 1.27
C PRO A 215 -13.33 -6.83 0.57
N GLU A 216 -13.62 -5.60 0.99
CA GLU A 216 -14.67 -4.75 0.44
C GLU A 216 -14.49 -4.50 -1.07
N ALA A 217 -13.26 -4.16 -1.49
CA ALA A 217 -12.93 -3.95 -2.89
C ALA A 217 -13.02 -5.26 -3.69
N SER A 218 -12.60 -6.37 -3.09
CA SER A 218 -12.64 -7.71 -3.69
C SER A 218 -14.07 -8.18 -3.94
N SER A 219 -14.97 -7.97 -2.98
CA SER A 219 -16.40 -8.26 -3.12
C SER A 219 -17.04 -7.41 -4.21
N THR A 220 -16.69 -6.12 -4.29
CA THR A 220 -17.19 -5.22 -5.34
C THR A 220 -16.67 -5.61 -6.72
N LEU A 221 -15.43 -6.12 -6.82
CA LEU A 221 -14.88 -6.65 -8.06
C LEU A 221 -15.63 -7.91 -8.53
N GLU A 222 -16.04 -8.79 -7.62
CA GLU A 222 -16.90 -9.93 -7.96
C GLU A 222 -18.27 -9.47 -8.47
N LEU A 223 -18.90 -8.50 -7.81
CA LEU A 223 -20.16 -7.93 -8.31
C LEU A 223 -19.99 -7.28 -9.69
N TYR A 224 -18.87 -6.61 -9.94
CA TYR A 224 -18.53 -6.09 -11.25
C TYR A 224 -18.33 -7.22 -12.28
N ARG A 225 -17.74 -8.34 -11.89
CA ARG A 225 -17.57 -9.53 -12.74
C ARG A 225 -18.90 -10.14 -13.18
N GLU A 226 -19.88 -10.19 -12.28
CA GLU A 226 -21.25 -10.63 -12.60
C GLU A 226 -21.96 -9.65 -13.53
N LYS A 227 -21.82 -8.33 -13.28
CA LYS A 227 -22.33 -7.31 -14.21
C LYS A 227 -21.69 -7.43 -15.59
N TRP A 228 -20.37 -7.66 -15.65
CA TRP A 228 -19.67 -7.89 -16.92
C TRP A 228 -20.31 -9.04 -17.69
N LYS A 229 -20.55 -10.18 -17.04
CA LYS A 229 -21.21 -11.32 -17.67
C LYS A 229 -22.62 -10.99 -18.14
N ALA A 230 -23.40 -10.25 -17.36
CA ALA A 230 -24.73 -9.82 -17.77
C ALA A 230 -24.69 -8.92 -19.03
N ASP A 231 -23.70 -8.03 -19.11
CA ASP A 231 -23.58 -7.08 -20.22
C ASP A 231 -22.96 -7.70 -21.50
N ILE A 232 -22.03 -8.64 -21.36
CA ILE A 232 -21.23 -9.22 -22.47
C ILE A 232 -21.73 -10.61 -22.87
N GLY A 233 -22.43 -11.32 -21.98
CA GLY A 233 -22.89 -12.70 -22.17
C GLY A 233 -21.87 -13.77 -21.77
N ALA A 234 -20.66 -13.38 -21.34
CA ALA A 234 -19.62 -14.29 -20.89
C ALA A 234 -18.77 -13.68 -19.77
N TYR A 235 -18.19 -14.52 -18.93
CA TYR A 235 -17.19 -14.06 -17.95
C TYR A 235 -15.93 -13.54 -18.66
N PRO A 236 -15.24 -12.55 -18.06
CA PRO A 236 -14.02 -12.01 -18.64
C PRO A 236 -12.90 -13.05 -18.70
N LYS A 237 -12.13 -13.01 -19.77
CA LYS A 237 -10.91 -13.81 -19.95
C LYS A 237 -9.74 -13.20 -19.16
N PRO A 238 -8.70 -13.99 -18.84
CA PRO A 238 -7.53 -13.50 -18.10
C PRO A 238 -6.88 -12.24 -18.72
N ASP A 239 -6.80 -12.16 -20.06
CA ASP A 239 -6.20 -11.04 -20.79
C ASP A 239 -7.16 -9.87 -21.07
N ASP A 240 -8.45 -10.01 -20.74
CA ASP A 240 -9.39 -8.91 -20.89
C ASP A 240 -9.04 -7.76 -19.92
N PRO A 241 -9.31 -6.49 -20.28
CA PRO A 241 -9.08 -5.38 -19.38
C PRO A 241 -9.91 -5.53 -18.11
N LEU A 242 -9.31 -5.23 -16.96
CA LEU A 242 -9.97 -5.35 -15.65
C LEU A 242 -11.26 -4.52 -15.59
N ILE A 243 -11.25 -3.34 -16.22
CA ILE A 243 -12.43 -2.48 -16.38
C ILE A 243 -12.64 -2.09 -17.85
N ARG A 244 -13.89 -2.21 -18.31
CA ARG A 244 -14.30 -1.85 -19.68
C ARG A 244 -15.02 -0.49 -19.74
N ALA A 245 -14.87 0.18 -20.88
CA ALA A 245 -15.63 1.37 -21.21
C ALA A 245 -17.03 0.97 -21.74
N VAL A 246 -18.08 1.53 -21.13
CA VAL A 246 -19.48 1.18 -21.44
C VAL A 246 -19.93 1.66 -22.83
N LYS A 247 -19.28 2.68 -23.39
CA LYS A 247 -19.72 3.32 -24.65
C LYS A 247 -19.45 2.51 -25.92
N TYR A 248 -18.73 1.39 -25.82
CA TYR A 248 -18.34 0.59 -26.98
C TYR A 248 -19.10 -0.74 -26.97
N PRO A 249 -19.55 -1.23 -28.15
CA PRO A 249 -20.22 -2.52 -28.25
C PRO A 249 -19.26 -3.70 -28.11
N VAL A 250 -17.95 -3.45 -28.24
CA VAL A 250 -16.87 -4.42 -28.05
C VAL A 250 -16.13 -4.17 -26.75
N ILE A 251 -15.43 -5.19 -26.25
CA ILE A 251 -14.58 -5.07 -25.06
C ILE A 251 -13.48 -4.04 -25.36
N HIS A 252 -13.60 -2.88 -24.72
CA HIS A 252 -12.62 -1.81 -24.82
C HIS A 252 -12.25 -1.35 -23.42
N ARG A 253 -10.95 -1.21 -23.16
CA ARG A 253 -10.41 -0.79 -21.86
C ARG A 253 -10.93 0.60 -21.46
N LEU A 254 -11.33 0.74 -20.21
CA LEU A 254 -11.50 2.06 -19.60
C LEU A 254 -10.13 2.58 -19.13
N ASN A 255 -9.49 3.39 -19.98
CA ASN A 255 -8.14 3.91 -19.73
C ASN A 255 -8.08 4.99 -18.63
N SER A 256 -6.87 5.42 -18.29
CA SER A 256 -6.60 6.38 -17.21
C SER A 256 -7.32 7.72 -17.39
N LYS A 257 -7.48 8.19 -18.64
CA LYS A 257 -8.27 9.40 -18.97
C LYS A 257 -9.76 9.20 -18.69
N GLY A 258 -10.30 8.04 -19.04
CA GLY A 258 -11.70 7.70 -18.78
C GLY A 258 -12.01 7.57 -17.29
N VAL A 259 -11.12 6.89 -16.54
CA VAL A 259 -11.20 6.80 -15.09
C VAL A 259 -11.15 8.18 -14.45
N ARG A 260 -10.19 9.02 -14.84
CA ARG A 260 -10.07 10.39 -14.33
C ARG A 260 -11.35 11.20 -14.50
N LYS A 261 -11.99 11.12 -15.67
CA LYS A 261 -13.27 11.83 -15.93
C LYS A 261 -14.41 11.34 -15.03
N ARG A 262 -14.51 10.03 -14.81
CA ARG A 262 -15.51 9.44 -13.91
C ARG A 262 -15.32 9.92 -12.47
N VAL A 263 -14.08 9.84 -11.97
CA VAL A 263 -13.71 10.36 -10.65
C VAL A 263 -13.99 11.87 -10.55
N GLU A 264 -13.62 12.66 -11.57
CA GLU A 264 -13.87 14.10 -11.58
C GLU A 264 -15.36 14.46 -11.47
N LYS A 265 -16.23 13.72 -12.17
CA LYS A 265 -17.68 13.89 -12.06
C LYS A 265 -18.16 13.69 -10.61
N ILE A 266 -17.77 12.57 -10.00
CA ILE A 266 -18.15 12.20 -8.63
C ILE A 266 -17.62 13.21 -7.60
N VAL A 267 -16.36 13.60 -7.74
CA VAL A 267 -15.70 14.57 -6.84
C VAL A 267 -16.33 15.96 -6.97
N THR A 268 -16.79 16.33 -8.17
CA THR A 268 -17.55 17.56 -8.40
C THR A 268 -18.92 17.50 -7.73
N GLU A 269 -19.63 16.38 -7.87
CA GLU A 269 -20.95 16.15 -7.31
C GLU A 269 -20.98 16.22 -5.78
N ILE A 270 -19.94 15.74 -5.09
CA ILE A 270 -19.80 15.89 -3.64
C ILE A 270 -19.26 17.27 -3.19
N GLY A 271 -19.11 18.22 -4.11
CA GLY A 271 -18.76 19.62 -3.81
C GLY A 271 -17.26 19.92 -3.67
N LEU A 272 -16.36 19.02 -4.09
CA LEU A 272 -14.90 19.23 -3.96
C LEU A 272 -14.26 19.90 -5.19
N ARG A 273 -15.07 20.37 -6.15
CA ARG A 273 -14.62 21.16 -7.32
C ARG A 273 -15.38 22.49 -7.45
N PRO A 274 -15.45 23.33 -6.40
CA PRO A 274 -16.03 24.66 -6.52
C PRO A 274 -15.18 25.54 -7.43
N PRO A 275 -15.73 26.59 -8.08
CA PRO A 275 -14.93 27.55 -8.84
C PRO A 275 -13.72 28.04 -8.04
N LEU A 276 -12.54 28.04 -8.67
CA LEU A 276 -11.32 28.46 -8.01
C LEU A 276 -11.27 29.99 -7.89
N PRO A 277 -10.83 30.55 -6.75
CA PRO A 277 -10.65 31.99 -6.62
C PRO A 277 -9.53 32.49 -7.56
N PRO A 278 -9.54 33.77 -7.95
CA PRO A 278 -8.52 34.36 -8.81
C PRO A 278 -7.10 34.07 -8.29
N GLY A 279 -6.22 33.65 -9.19
CA GLY A 279 -4.83 33.29 -8.85
C GLY A 279 -4.63 31.86 -8.33
N LYS A 280 -5.69 31.10 -8.03
CA LYS A 280 -5.56 29.66 -7.69
C LYS A 280 -5.82 28.79 -8.92
N ASN A 281 -4.90 27.84 -9.14
CA ASN A 281 -4.95 26.90 -10.26
C ASN A 281 -5.21 25.45 -9.83
N ARG A 282 -5.40 25.19 -8.53
CA ARG A 282 -5.54 23.84 -7.97
C ARG A 282 -6.53 23.84 -6.81
N HIS A 283 -7.36 22.80 -6.76
CA HIS A 283 -8.14 22.47 -5.56
C HIS A 283 -7.26 21.81 -4.51
N GLU A 284 -7.73 21.81 -3.26
CA GLU A 284 -7.04 21.24 -2.10
C GLU A 284 -6.78 19.73 -2.23
N VAL A 285 -7.72 18.98 -2.83
CA VAL A 285 -7.59 17.54 -3.03
C VAL A 285 -7.40 17.22 -4.51
N GLN A 286 -6.25 16.64 -4.85
CA GLN A 286 -5.98 16.14 -6.20
C GLN A 286 -6.85 14.92 -6.52
N LEU A 287 -7.34 14.80 -7.76
CA LEU A 287 -8.29 13.73 -8.17
C LEU A 287 -7.76 12.33 -7.87
N ASP A 288 -6.59 12.00 -8.40
CA ASP A 288 -6.00 10.65 -8.31
C ASP A 288 -5.01 10.55 -7.13
N HIS A 289 -4.13 11.53 -6.99
CA HIS A 289 -3.15 11.57 -5.91
C HIS A 289 -3.81 11.72 -4.52
N GLY A 290 -5.04 12.24 -4.44
CA GLY A 290 -5.81 12.29 -3.20
C GLY A 290 -6.08 10.90 -2.61
N PHE A 291 -6.41 9.91 -3.46
CA PHE A 291 -6.59 8.52 -3.03
C PHE A 291 -5.29 7.89 -2.59
N ARG A 292 -4.22 8.09 -3.38
CA ARG A 292 -2.89 7.57 -3.05
C ARG A 292 -2.33 8.14 -1.75
N LYS A 293 -2.63 9.41 -1.45
CA LYS A 293 -2.33 10.04 -0.15
C LYS A 293 -3.18 9.47 0.98
N TYR A 294 -4.47 9.21 0.72
CA TYR A 294 -5.35 8.54 1.68
C TYR A 294 -4.79 7.17 2.06
N PHE A 295 -4.47 6.33 1.06
CA PHE A 295 -3.85 5.03 1.24
C PHE A 295 -2.58 5.12 2.11
N ASN A 296 -1.60 5.94 1.70
CA ASN A 296 -0.34 6.12 2.46
C ASN A 296 -0.60 6.57 3.91
N THR A 297 -1.59 7.44 4.13
CA THR A 297 -1.94 7.92 5.47
C THR A 297 -2.57 6.81 6.31
N MET A 298 -3.46 6.01 5.73
CA MET A 298 -4.11 4.89 6.44
C MET A 298 -3.11 3.79 6.77
N MET A 299 -2.23 3.43 5.84
CA MET A 299 -1.14 2.47 6.08
C MET A 299 -0.24 2.91 7.24
N ARG A 300 0.12 4.21 7.29
CA ARG A 300 0.88 4.77 8.41
C ARG A 300 0.12 4.72 9.73
N ARG A 301 -1.18 5.03 9.73
CA ARG A 301 -2.04 4.97 10.93
C ARG A 301 -2.17 3.55 11.46
N ALA A 302 -2.25 2.58 10.55
CA ALA A 302 -2.26 1.15 10.85
C ALA A 302 -0.90 0.60 11.29
N LYS A 303 0.15 1.43 11.34
CA LYS A 303 1.52 1.04 11.72
C LYS A 303 2.09 -0.06 10.82
N VAL A 304 1.73 -0.06 9.54
CA VAL A 304 2.37 -0.90 8.52
C VAL A 304 3.85 -0.52 8.43
N ASN A 305 4.72 -1.52 8.34
CA ASN A 305 6.15 -1.36 8.10
C ASN A 305 6.42 -0.36 6.96
N PHE A 306 7.41 0.52 7.15
CA PHE A 306 7.74 1.55 6.18
C PHE A 306 8.17 0.98 4.82
N LEU A 307 9.03 -0.05 4.80
CA LEU A 307 9.53 -0.66 3.57
C LEU A 307 8.39 -1.32 2.79
N ASP A 308 7.58 -2.15 3.45
CA ASP A 308 6.43 -2.82 2.84
C ASP A 308 5.43 -1.81 2.28
N LYS A 309 5.15 -0.74 3.02
CA LYS A 309 4.27 0.34 2.57
C LYS A 309 4.82 1.06 1.33
N GLU A 310 6.10 1.42 1.32
CA GLU A 310 6.73 2.12 0.17
C GLU A 310 6.77 1.20 -1.06
N ASP A 311 7.01 -0.09 -0.86
CA ASP A 311 6.98 -1.09 -1.92
C ASP A 311 5.57 -1.35 -2.49
N MET A 312 4.54 -1.48 -1.64
CA MET A 312 3.13 -1.56 -2.07
C MET A 312 2.67 -0.32 -2.85
N MET A 313 3.39 0.79 -2.72
CA MET A 313 3.18 2.00 -3.52
C MET A 313 4.02 2.02 -4.81
N GLY A 314 4.96 1.09 -5.00
CA GLY A 314 5.89 1.09 -6.12
C GLY A 314 6.88 2.25 -6.02
N HIS A 315 7.39 2.52 -4.82
CA HIS A 315 8.50 3.42 -4.59
C HIS A 315 9.82 2.64 -4.57
N LYS A 316 10.92 3.29 -4.97
CA LYS A 316 12.26 2.69 -4.90
C LYS A 316 12.78 2.84 -3.47
N VAL A 317 12.80 1.74 -2.71
CA VAL A 317 13.36 1.65 -1.36
C VAL A 317 14.72 0.94 -1.42
N GLY A 318 15.80 1.70 -1.25
CA GLY A 318 17.15 1.15 -1.03
C GLY A 318 17.74 0.25 -2.13
N LEU A 319 18.77 -0.53 -1.76
CA LEU A 319 19.51 -1.49 -2.60
C LEU A 319 18.87 -2.89 -2.64
N GLU A 320 17.87 -3.15 -1.79
CA GLU A 320 17.29 -4.50 -1.54
C GLU A 320 16.39 -5.01 -2.67
N ARG A 321 16.06 -4.16 -3.65
CA ARG A 321 15.19 -4.46 -4.80
C ARG A 321 15.60 -5.68 -5.64
N HIS A 322 16.84 -6.16 -5.50
CA HIS A 322 17.39 -7.27 -6.27
C HIS A 322 17.24 -8.65 -5.59
N TYR A 323 16.88 -8.70 -4.31
CA TYR A 323 16.74 -9.95 -3.55
C TYR A 323 15.29 -10.42 -3.42
N GLU A 324 14.33 -9.53 -3.63
CA GLU A 324 12.90 -9.82 -3.47
C GLU A 324 12.28 -10.27 -4.80
N ARG A 325 12.37 -11.57 -5.10
CA ARG A 325 11.66 -12.15 -6.25
C ARG A 325 10.25 -12.53 -5.83
N TYR A 326 9.28 -11.76 -6.32
CA TYR A 326 7.87 -12.07 -6.16
C TYR A 326 7.51 -13.38 -6.84
N GLN A 327 7.09 -14.36 -6.05
CA GLN A 327 6.29 -15.49 -6.52
C GLN A 327 4.90 -15.41 -5.88
N GLU A 328 3.88 -15.95 -6.53
CA GLU A 328 2.51 -16.00 -5.98
C GLU A 328 2.46 -16.77 -4.65
N GLU A 329 3.46 -17.61 -4.39
CA GLU A 329 3.62 -18.36 -3.14
C GLU A 329 4.13 -17.50 -1.95
N ASP A 330 4.76 -16.33 -2.22
CA ASP A 330 5.40 -15.45 -1.24
C ASP A 330 4.66 -14.11 -1.08
N PHE A 331 3.34 -14.14 -0.90
CA PHE A 331 2.59 -12.96 -0.43
C PHE A 331 2.87 -12.65 1.06
N GLU A 332 4.14 -12.72 1.48
CA GLU A 332 4.64 -12.49 2.85
C GLU A 332 4.20 -11.14 3.43
N ARG A 333 3.91 -10.18 2.55
CA ARG A 333 3.48 -8.82 2.91
C ARG A 333 1.98 -8.66 3.14
N PHE A 334 1.17 -9.61 2.70
CA PHE A 334 -0.27 -9.51 2.89
C PHE A 334 -0.65 -9.44 4.38
N PRO A 335 -0.06 -10.25 5.30
CA PRO A 335 -0.23 -10.06 6.74
C PRO A 335 0.04 -8.64 7.23
N GLU A 336 1.08 -7.97 6.70
CA GLU A 336 1.38 -6.58 7.04
C GLU A 336 0.30 -5.62 6.53
N TYR A 337 -0.19 -5.84 5.30
CA TYR A 337 -1.32 -5.09 4.74
C TYR A 337 -2.63 -5.29 5.53
N GLN A 338 -2.86 -6.50 6.07
CA GLN A 338 -4.09 -6.81 6.83
C GLN A 338 -4.31 -5.86 8.02
N LYS A 339 -3.23 -5.35 8.63
CA LYS A 339 -3.28 -4.32 9.69
C LYS A 339 -4.03 -3.06 9.25
N ALA A 340 -3.97 -2.72 7.96
CA ALA A 340 -4.57 -1.52 7.39
C ALA A 340 -6.01 -1.72 6.88
N ILE A 341 -6.50 -2.95 6.75
CA ILE A 341 -7.86 -3.24 6.25
C ILE A 341 -8.94 -2.45 7.01
N PRO A 342 -8.93 -2.37 8.37
CA PRO A 342 -9.93 -1.59 9.10
C PRO A 342 -9.87 -0.08 8.82
N PHE A 343 -8.70 0.43 8.42
CA PHE A 343 -8.52 1.84 8.08
C PHE A 343 -8.87 2.14 6.62
N LEU A 344 -8.68 1.16 5.73
CA LEU A 344 -8.90 1.31 4.29
C LEU A 344 -10.34 1.02 3.86
N THR A 345 -11.07 0.22 4.63
CA THR A 345 -12.48 -0.11 4.36
C THR A 345 -13.35 1.13 4.51
N ILE A 346 -14.12 1.45 3.46
CA ILE A 346 -14.93 2.67 3.36
C ILE A 346 -16.27 2.48 4.06
N SER A 347 -16.95 1.36 3.82
CA SER A 347 -18.26 1.06 4.42
C SER A 347 -18.16 0.84 5.94
N ASN A 348 -19.01 1.53 6.70
CA ASN A 348 -19.14 1.29 8.15
C ASN A 348 -19.78 -0.07 8.45
N GLU A 349 -20.69 -0.54 7.59
CA GLU A 349 -21.33 -1.84 7.74
C GLU A 349 -20.32 -2.97 7.59
N GLU A 350 -19.45 -2.89 6.58
CA GLU A 350 -18.38 -3.88 6.39
C GLU A 350 -17.37 -3.85 7.53
N LEU A 351 -17.12 -2.69 8.14
CA LEU A 351 -16.27 -2.60 9.33
C LEU A 351 -16.89 -3.27 10.54
N LEU A 352 -18.17 -2.99 10.81
CA LEU A 352 -18.89 -3.66 11.89
C LEU A 352 -18.93 -5.17 11.66
N ARG A 353 -19.09 -5.62 10.41
CA ARG A 353 -19.04 -7.03 10.04
C ARG A 353 -17.67 -7.63 10.32
N LEU A 354 -16.59 -6.97 9.92
CA LEU A 354 -15.21 -7.41 10.19
C LEU A 354 -14.91 -7.48 11.70
N GLU A 355 -15.31 -6.45 12.46
CA GLU A 355 -15.15 -6.41 13.91
C GLU A 355 -15.92 -7.55 14.60
N ASN A 356 -17.16 -7.80 14.17
CA ASN A 356 -17.97 -8.90 14.71
C ASN A 356 -17.36 -10.27 14.38
N GLN A 357 -16.83 -10.45 13.17
CA GLN A 357 -16.14 -11.69 12.78
C GLN A 357 -14.89 -11.91 13.65
N GLN A 358 -14.06 -10.87 13.85
CA GLN A 358 -12.88 -10.95 14.70
C GLN A 358 -13.23 -11.29 16.15
N LYS A 359 -14.25 -10.62 16.71
CA LYS A 359 -14.73 -10.90 18.06
C LYS A 359 -15.25 -12.33 18.19
N GLN A 360 -15.98 -12.83 17.19
CA GLN A 360 -16.49 -14.20 17.21
C GLN A 360 -15.34 -15.23 17.19
N GLU A 361 -14.30 -14.98 16.39
CA GLU A 361 -13.13 -15.85 16.36
C GLU A 361 -12.36 -15.83 17.69
N GLU A 362 -12.22 -14.65 18.30
CA GLU A 362 -11.62 -14.51 19.63
C GLU A 362 -12.44 -15.23 20.70
N ILE A 363 -13.77 -15.12 20.67
CA ILE A 363 -14.68 -15.86 21.56
C ILE A 363 -14.47 -17.36 21.39
N ASN A 364 -14.48 -17.88 20.16
CA ASN A 364 -14.29 -19.31 19.91
C ASN A 364 -12.92 -19.82 20.41
N GLN A 365 -11.86 -19.00 20.26
CA GLN A 365 -10.53 -19.33 20.80
C GLN A 365 -10.51 -19.32 22.33
N LEU A 366 -11.17 -18.35 22.97
CA LEU A 366 -11.28 -18.27 24.43
C LEU A 366 -12.11 -19.43 24.99
N GLU A 367 -13.20 -19.82 24.33
CA GLU A 367 -14.00 -20.99 24.69
C GLU A 367 -13.18 -22.28 24.62
N THR A 368 -12.39 -22.46 23.56
CA THR A 368 -11.49 -23.61 23.42
C THR A 368 -10.46 -23.65 24.55
N LYS A 369 -9.82 -22.51 24.85
CA LYS A 369 -8.88 -22.41 25.98
C LYS A 369 -9.54 -22.64 27.34
N ASN A 370 -10.78 -22.19 27.52
CA ASN A 370 -11.52 -22.43 28.76
C ASN A 370 -11.81 -23.92 28.95
N HIS A 371 -12.20 -24.63 27.88
CA HIS A 371 -12.34 -26.09 27.93
C HIS A 371 -11.02 -26.78 28.29
N GLU A 372 -9.90 -26.38 27.69
CA GLU A 372 -8.58 -26.90 28.04
C GLU A 372 -8.21 -26.61 29.51
N ILE A 373 -8.52 -25.41 30.02
CA ILE A 373 -8.29 -25.04 31.43
C ILE A 373 -9.14 -25.90 32.36
N ASP A 374 -10.41 -26.16 32.03
CA ASP A 374 -11.29 -26.98 32.85
C ASP A 374 -10.83 -28.45 32.87
N ASP A 375 -10.34 -28.98 31.75
CA ASP A 375 -9.75 -30.32 31.70
C ASP A 375 -8.45 -30.40 32.49
N LEU A 376 -7.59 -29.38 32.39
CA LEU A 376 -6.38 -29.27 33.22
C LEU A 376 -6.72 -29.15 34.71
N ARG A 377 -7.76 -28.40 35.08
CA ARG A 377 -8.24 -28.28 36.47
C ARG A 377 -8.69 -29.63 37.01
N LYS A 378 -9.49 -30.39 36.25
CA LYS A 378 -9.89 -31.76 36.63
C LYS A 378 -8.67 -32.66 36.80
N ARG A 379 -7.67 -32.55 35.92
CA ARG A 379 -6.44 -33.35 36.01
C ARG A 379 -5.59 -32.97 37.23
N ILE A 380 -5.46 -31.69 37.55
CA ILE A 380 -4.78 -31.22 38.76
C ILE A 380 -5.52 -31.72 40.00
N GLU A 381 -6.86 -31.62 40.01
CA GLU A 381 -7.66 -32.11 41.13
C GLU A 381 -7.50 -33.62 41.33
N GLU A 382 -7.43 -34.39 40.24
CA GLU A 382 -7.09 -35.82 40.28
C GLU A 382 -5.69 -36.06 40.86
N LEU A 383 -4.69 -35.28 40.46
CA LEU A 383 -3.31 -35.44 40.94
C LEU A 383 -3.11 -34.98 42.39
N GLU A 384 -3.87 -33.99 42.85
CA GLU A 384 -3.78 -33.44 44.21
C GLU A 384 -4.66 -34.20 45.21
N TYR A 385 -5.84 -34.62 44.80
CA TYR A 385 -6.88 -35.16 45.69
C TYR A 385 -7.46 -36.50 45.21
N GLY A 386 -7.01 -37.04 44.09
CA GLY A 386 -7.40 -38.37 43.61
C GLY A 386 -6.83 -39.52 44.44
N PRO A 387 -7.32 -40.74 44.21
CA PRO A 387 -7.07 -41.90 45.06
C PRO A 387 -5.58 -42.25 45.19
N GLU A 388 -4.81 -42.14 44.11
CA GLU A 388 -3.37 -42.41 44.12
C GLU A 388 -2.63 -41.47 45.08
N LYS A 389 -2.94 -40.17 45.02
CA LYS A 389 -2.31 -39.17 45.89
C LYS A 389 -2.73 -39.33 47.34
N ARG A 390 -4.02 -39.59 47.60
CA ARG A 390 -4.54 -39.84 48.95
C ARG A 390 -3.85 -41.05 49.58
N ASN A 391 -3.75 -42.15 48.83
CA ASN A 391 -3.05 -43.37 49.28
C ASN A 391 -1.57 -43.12 49.54
N LEU A 392 -0.88 -42.37 48.66
CA LEU A 392 0.52 -42.01 48.87
C LEU A 392 0.74 -41.17 50.14
N VAL A 393 -0.13 -40.17 50.39
CA VAL A 393 -0.07 -39.32 51.60
C VAL A 393 -0.34 -40.13 52.85
N PHE A 394 -1.28 -41.08 52.79
CA PHE A 394 -1.57 -42.01 53.87
C PHE A 394 -0.35 -42.88 54.20
N LEU A 395 0.25 -43.53 53.19
CA LEU A 395 1.42 -44.41 53.37
C LEU A 395 2.61 -43.67 53.97
N LYS A 396 2.98 -42.50 53.44
CA LYS A 396 4.05 -41.65 54.02
C LYS A 396 3.75 -41.23 55.46
N GLY A 397 2.47 -41.13 55.81
CA GLY A 397 2.03 -40.79 57.14
C GLY A 397 2.26 -41.89 58.17
N ILE A 398 2.12 -43.16 57.77
CA ILE A 398 2.25 -44.32 58.67
C ILE A 398 3.70 -44.53 59.12
N ASP A 399 4.66 -44.24 58.25
CA ASP A 399 6.10 -44.40 58.53
C ASP A 399 6.69 -43.28 59.42
N ASN A 400 5.86 -42.48 60.09
CA ASN A 400 6.34 -41.41 60.99
C ASN A 400 6.77 -41.99 62.36
N PRO A 401 8.08 -41.94 62.72
CA PRO A 401 8.58 -42.53 63.97
C PRO A 401 8.03 -41.86 65.24
N ASP A 402 7.63 -40.58 65.17
CA ASP A 402 7.16 -39.79 66.31
C ASP A 402 5.65 -39.97 66.63
N MET A 403 4.97 -40.89 65.94
CA MET A 403 3.52 -41.08 66.08
C MET A 403 3.14 -41.95 67.30
N SER A 404 2.10 -41.56 68.04
CA SER A 404 1.62 -42.30 69.21
C SER A 404 1.01 -43.67 68.84
N ALA A 405 1.01 -44.62 69.79
CA ALA A 405 0.45 -45.96 69.56
C ALA A 405 -1.05 -45.94 69.20
N VAL A 406 -1.81 -44.99 69.75
CA VAL A 406 -3.24 -44.80 69.47
C VAL A 406 -3.46 -44.27 68.05
N GLU A 407 -2.66 -43.31 67.60
CA GLU A 407 -2.73 -42.77 66.23
C GLU A 407 -2.34 -43.80 65.17
N LYS A 408 -1.36 -44.67 65.46
CA LYS A 408 -0.94 -45.78 64.57
C LYS A 408 -2.09 -46.74 64.27
N ILE A 409 -3.04 -46.90 65.20
CA ILE A 409 -4.22 -47.76 65.02
C ILE A 409 -5.38 -46.97 64.39
N LEU A 410 -5.66 -45.76 64.88
CA LEU A 410 -6.82 -44.97 64.44
C LEU A 410 -6.68 -44.48 62.99
N ARG A 411 -5.49 -44.08 62.56
CA ARG A 411 -5.29 -43.44 61.25
C ARG A 411 -5.61 -44.36 60.07
N PRO A 412 -5.19 -45.65 60.04
CA PRO A 412 -5.63 -46.61 59.02
C PRO A 412 -7.13 -46.88 59.01
N LEU A 413 -7.74 -47.01 60.20
CA LEU A 413 -9.18 -47.21 60.34
C LEU A 413 -9.98 -46.05 59.76
N VAL A 414 -9.58 -44.80 60.06
CA VAL A 414 -10.23 -43.59 59.54
C VAL A 414 -10.06 -43.48 58.02
N HIS A 415 -8.85 -43.74 57.48
CA HIS A 415 -8.62 -43.73 56.03
C HIS A 415 -9.52 -44.76 55.31
N LEU A 416 -9.62 -45.98 55.85
CA LEU A 416 -10.46 -47.03 55.29
C LEU A 416 -11.95 -46.68 55.32
N VAL A 417 -12.41 -46.06 56.41
CA VAL A 417 -13.80 -45.60 56.52
C VAL A 417 -14.10 -44.51 55.49
N ILE A 418 -13.19 -43.54 55.31
CA ILE A 418 -13.36 -42.47 54.33
C ILE A 418 -13.41 -43.05 52.90
N GLU A 419 -12.49 -43.96 52.57
CA GLU A 419 -12.43 -44.54 51.23
C GLU A 419 -13.64 -45.45 50.89
N LYS A 420 -14.26 -46.08 51.89
CA LYS A 420 -15.41 -46.98 51.67
C LYS A 420 -16.78 -46.33 51.75
N LYS A 421 -16.94 -45.26 52.55
CA LYS A 421 -18.28 -44.70 52.84
C LYS A 421 -18.68 -43.49 51.99
N TYR A 422 -17.73 -42.75 51.43
CA TYR A 422 -18.00 -41.48 50.74
C TYR A 422 -17.80 -41.60 49.22
N SER A 423 -18.48 -40.75 48.45
CA SER A 423 -18.27 -40.62 47.01
C SER A 423 -16.90 -39.99 46.70
N GLU A 424 -16.38 -40.17 45.48
CA GLU A 424 -15.10 -39.53 45.11
C GLU A 424 -15.16 -37.99 45.16
N GLU A 425 -16.31 -37.38 44.87
CA GLU A 425 -16.51 -35.93 45.00
C GLU A 425 -16.45 -35.48 46.46
N GLU A 426 -17.16 -36.19 47.35
CA GLU A 426 -17.13 -35.94 48.80
C GLU A 426 -15.70 -36.09 49.35
N LYS A 427 -14.98 -37.14 48.93
CA LYS A 427 -13.58 -37.35 49.33
C LYS A 427 -12.67 -36.21 48.87
N ARG A 428 -12.78 -35.76 47.61
CA ARG A 428 -11.98 -34.63 47.10
C ARG A 428 -12.23 -33.37 47.92
N GLU A 429 -13.49 -33.06 48.20
CA GLU A 429 -13.86 -31.88 48.99
C GLU A 429 -13.29 -31.95 50.41
N MET A 430 -13.37 -33.12 51.06
CA MET A 430 -12.77 -33.36 52.38
C MET A 430 -11.26 -33.10 52.38
N PHE A 431 -10.53 -33.70 51.43
CA PHE A 431 -9.07 -33.55 51.36
C PHE A 431 -8.64 -32.15 50.95
N LYS A 432 -9.44 -31.45 50.14
CA LYS A 432 -9.23 -30.03 49.82
C LYS A 432 -9.36 -29.15 51.08
N LYS A 433 -10.40 -29.34 51.89
CA LYS A 433 -10.58 -28.66 53.18
C LYS A 433 -9.41 -28.94 54.14
N MET A 434 -8.94 -30.20 54.21
CA MET A 434 -7.76 -30.54 55.01
C MET A 434 -6.49 -29.83 54.54
N SER A 435 -6.27 -29.77 53.22
CA SER A 435 -5.11 -29.11 52.61
C SER A 435 -5.12 -27.60 52.88
N GLU A 436 -6.26 -26.95 52.73
CA GLU A 436 -6.44 -25.51 53.01
C GLU A 436 -6.24 -25.18 54.48
N ALA A 437 -6.77 -25.99 55.40
CA ALA A 437 -6.57 -25.82 56.83
C ALA A 437 -5.10 -25.97 57.24
N LYS A 438 -4.39 -26.93 56.62
CA LYS A 438 -2.95 -27.10 56.82
C LYS A 438 -2.15 -25.89 56.32
N LYS A 439 -2.53 -25.31 55.18
CA LYS A 439 -1.89 -24.10 54.64
C LYS A 439 -2.16 -22.85 55.49
N THR A 440 -3.36 -22.73 56.07
CA THR A 440 -3.81 -21.55 56.81
C THR A 440 -3.56 -21.63 58.33
N GLY A 441 -3.12 -22.79 58.83
CA GLY A 441 -2.91 -23.04 60.26
C GLY A 441 -4.21 -23.09 61.07
N LYS A 442 -5.38 -23.18 60.41
CA LYS A 442 -6.68 -23.20 61.07
C LYS A 442 -6.96 -24.59 61.64
N ALA A 443 -7.35 -24.66 62.91
CA ALA A 443 -7.84 -25.91 63.51
C ALA A 443 -9.18 -26.30 62.86
N LEU A 444 -9.24 -27.48 62.26
CA LEU A 444 -10.43 -27.99 61.59
C LEU A 444 -11.15 -28.97 62.52
N LYS A 445 -12.44 -28.73 62.82
CA LYS A 445 -13.23 -29.68 63.61
C LYS A 445 -13.64 -30.87 62.73
N LEU A 446 -13.66 -32.07 63.30
CA LEU A 446 -14.06 -33.29 62.57
C LEU A 446 -15.47 -33.18 61.97
N ALA A 447 -16.39 -32.50 62.67
CA ALA A 447 -17.75 -32.21 62.20
C ALA A 447 -17.82 -31.22 61.01
N GLU A 448 -16.78 -30.41 60.79
CA GLU A 448 -16.70 -29.46 59.66
C GLU A 448 -16.08 -30.12 58.41
N LEU A 449 -15.39 -31.24 58.60
CA LEU A 449 -14.76 -32.02 57.55
C LEU A 449 -15.76 -32.97 56.87
N LEU A 450 -16.63 -33.60 57.66
CA LEU A 450 -17.50 -34.68 57.21
C LEU A 450 -18.78 -34.09 56.60
N PRO A 451 -19.22 -34.56 55.41
CA PRO A 451 -20.53 -34.17 54.90
C PRO A 451 -21.60 -34.59 55.91
N SER A 452 -22.66 -33.79 56.05
CA SER A 452 -23.67 -33.80 57.12
C SER A 452 -24.54 -35.08 57.23
N LYS A 453 -24.11 -36.18 56.64
CA LYS A 453 -24.66 -37.53 56.83
C LYS A 453 -23.87 -38.23 57.94
N PHE A 454 -24.22 -37.93 59.18
CA PHE A 454 -23.95 -38.80 60.31
C PHE A 454 -25.25 -39.16 61.02
#